data_AF-A0A378JA50-F1
#
_entry.id   AF-A0A378JA50-F1
#
_cell.length_a   1.000
_cell.length_b   1.000
_cell.length_c   1.000
_cell.angle_alpha   90.00
_cell.angle_beta   90.00
_cell.angle_gamma   90.00
#
_symmetry.space_group_name_H-M   'P 1'
#
loop_
_entity.id
_entity.type
_entity.pdbx_description
1 polymer ?
#
loop_
_entity_poly.entity_id
_entity_poly.type
_entity_poly.pdbx_seq_one_letter_code
_entity_poly.pdbx_strand_id
1 'polypeptide(L)'
;MNNSVHFPIQIIFNNLKPSTAIENCAYKHAQKLGKYFDRILSCKVSIETHHHHNKGKIYHIRVDLIVPGAELVANRDLPENHAHEDVYVAIRDAFLAMTRQLKKYIHKQRGEVKYHETPPEGRIREIAPIADYGFIETIDGRRLRFTSKSVIDYDFDKLEVGLRVSFIEAMSNDGPAASTVYVK
;
A
#
# COMPACT_ATOMS: atom_id res chain seq x y z
N MET A 1 -20.74 -0.53 -9.27
CA MET A 1 -19.72 -0.75 -10.33
C MET A 1 -18.56 -1.52 -9.70
N ASN A 2 -18.38 -2.79 -10.07
CA ASN A 2 -17.31 -3.63 -9.50
C ASN A 2 -16.00 -3.27 -10.19
N ASN A 3 -15.10 -2.59 -9.50
CA ASN A 3 -13.77 -2.29 -10.03
C ASN A 3 -12.96 -3.60 -10.09
N SER A 4 -12.94 -4.23 -11.27
CA SER A 4 -12.16 -5.44 -11.52
C SER A 4 -10.69 -5.07 -11.59
N VAL A 5 -9.99 -5.21 -10.46
CA VAL A 5 -8.54 -5.07 -10.41
C VAL A 5 -7.93 -6.27 -11.13
N HIS A 6 -7.35 -6.04 -12.31
CA HIS A 6 -6.82 -7.09 -13.19
C HIS A 6 -5.29 -7.05 -13.15
N PHE A 7 -4.69 -7.95 -12.37
CA PHE A 7 -3.27 -8.27 -12.45
C PHE A 7 -3.12 -9.74 -12.80
N PRO A 8 -2.02 -10.13 -13.47
CA PRO A 8 -1.71 -11.53 -13.74
C PRO A 8 -1.69 -12.36 -12.45
N ILE A 9 -2.48 -13.42 -12.40
CA ILE A 9 -2.51 -14.41 -11.32
C ILE A 9 -2.08 -15.75 -11.91
N GLN A 10 -1.00 -16.32 -11.38
CA GLN A 10 -0.52 -17.65 -11.76
C GLN A 10 -0.66 -18.60 -10.57
N ILE A 11 -1.26 -19.77 -10.79
CA ILE A 11 -1.42 -20.82 -9.77
C ILE A 11 -0.64 -22.04 -10.26
N ILE A 12 0.24 -22.55 -9.41
CA ILE A 12 1.12 -23.68 -9.71
C ILE A 12 0.90 -24.77 -8.66
N PHE A 13 0.79 -26.01 -9.13
CA PHE A 13 0.67 -27.19 -8.29
C PHE A 13 1.97 -28.00 -8.37
N ASN A 14 2.64 -28.21 -7.24
CA ASN A 14 3.85 -29.03 -7.15
C ASN A 14 3.56 -30.27 -6.30
N ASN A 15 3.94 -31.45 -6.79
CA ASN A 15 3.67 -32.74 -6.12
C ASN A 15 2.19 -32.98 -5.75
N LEU A 16 1.28 -32.27 -6.40
CA LEU A 16 -0.17 -32.37 -6.24
C LEU A 16 -0.83 -32.47 -7.61
N LYS A 17 -1.91 -33.26 -7.71
CA LYS A 17 -2.79 -33.20 -8.88
C LYS A 17 -3.52 -31.85 -8.91
N PRO A 18 -3.52 -31.14 -10.06
CA PRO A 18 -4.33 -29.94 -10.23
C PRO A 18 -5.81 -30.19 -9.93
N SER A 19 -6.47 -29.21 -9.33
CA SER A 19 -7.89 -29.26 -9.03
C SER A 19 -8.51 -27.89 -9.27
N THR A 20 -9.52 -27.85 -10.13
CA THR A 20 -10.25 -26.62 -10.46
C THR A 20 -10.89 -25.98 -9.22
N ALA A 21 -11.30 -26.77 -8.23
CA ALA A 21 -11.84 -26.25 -6.98
C ALA A 21 -10.78 -25.50 -6.15
N ILE A 22 -9.57 -26.06 -6.07
CA ILE A 22 -8.44 -25.46 -5.34
C ILE A 22 -7.95 -24.22 -6.09
N GLU A 23 -7.83 -24.32 -7.42
CA GLU A 23 -7.45 -23.21 -8.29
C GLU A 23 -8.42 -22.03 -8.13
N ASN A 24 -9.72 -22.27 -8.24
CA ASN A 24 -10.74 -21.24 -8.05
C ASN A 24 -10.70 -20.63 -6.63
N CYS A 25 -10.40 -21.43 -5.61
CA CYS A 25 -10.25 -20.93 -4.25
C CYS A 25 -9.07 -19.95 -4.15
N ALA A 26 -7.89 -20.37 -4.59
CA ALA A 26 -6.69 -19.53 -4.60
C ALA A 26 -6.90 -18.27 -5.45
N TYR A 27 -7.52 -18.41 -6.62
CA TYR A 27 -7.82 -17.31 -7.52
C TYR A 27 -8.74 -16.26 -6.86
N LYS A 28 -9.84 -16.70 -6.23
CA LYS A 28 -10.75 -15.80 -5.49
C LYS A 28 -10.05 -15.06 -4.35
N HIS A 29 -9.13 -15.73 -3.67
CA HIS A 29 -8.32 -15.09 -2.63
C HIS A 29 -7.33 -14.08 -3.21
N ALA A 30 -6.64 -14.40 -4.30
CA ALA A 30 -5.76 -13.48 -5.00
C ALA A 30 -6.50 -12.22 -5.47
N GLN A 31 -7.67 -12.36 -6.10
CA GLN A 31 -8.48 -11.20 -6.51
C GLN A 31 -8.84 -10.26 -5.34
N LYS A 32 -9.04 -10.78 -4.14
CA LYS A 32 -9.33 -9.95 -2.95
C LYS A 32 -8.15 -9.06 -2.58
N LEU A 33 -6.90 -9.42 -2.91
CA LEU A 33 -5.74 -8.56 -2.67
C LEU A 33 -5.83 -7.25 -3.44
N GLY A 34 -6.38 -7.28 -4.66
CA GLY A 34 -6.61 -6.08 -5.47
C GLY A 34 -7.51 -5.03 -4.81
N LYS A 35 -8.41 -5.45 -3.89
CA LYS A 35 -9.25 -4.52 -3.13
C LYS A 35 -8.47 -3.69 -2.11
N TYR A 36 -7.28 -4.15 -1.71
CA TYR A 36 -6.42 -3.43 -0.77
C TYR A 36 -5.38 -2.56 -1.48
N PHE A 37 -4.92 -2.98 -2.67
CA PHE A 37 -3.94 -2.26 -3.47
C PHE A 37 -4.17 -2.52 -4.95
N ASP A 38 -4.36 -1.45 -5.72
CA ASP A 38 -4.69 -1.48 -7.15
C ASP A 38 -3.46 -1.58 -8.05
N ARG A 39 -2.27 -1.21 -7.56
CA ARG A 39 -0.99 -1.26 -8.31
C ARG A 39 -0.24 -2.59 -8.17
N ILE A 40 -0.93 -3.70 -7.91
CA ILE A 40 -0.30 -5.03 -7.91
C ILE A 40 0.17 -5.36 -9.34
N LEU A 41 1.43 -5.76 -9.49
CA LEU A 41 2.01 -6.08 -10.80
C LEU A 41 1.79 -7.55 -11.18
N SER A 42 1.90 -8.46 -10.22
CA SER A 42 1.59 -9.88 -10.42
C SER A 42 1.43 -10.63 -9.09
N CYS A 43 0.76 -11.77 -9.14
CA CYS A 43 0.61 -12.70 -8.02
C CYS A 43 0.88 -14.11 -8.49
N LYS A 44 1.79 -14.82 -7.82
CA LYS A 44 2.09 -16.22 -8.06
C LYS A 44 1.79 -17.01 -6.80
N VAL A 45 1.03 -18.09 -6.95
CA VAL A 45 0.63 -18.98 -5.87
C VAL A 45 1.17 -20.37 -6.17
N SER A 46 2.04 -20.88 -5.30
CA SER A 46 2.53 -22.26 -5.36
C SER A 46 1.85 -23.08 -4.29
N ILE A 47 1.27 -24.21 -4.70
CA ILE A 47 0.54 -25.14 -3.84
C ILE A 47 1.27 -26.46 -3.88
N GLU A 48 1.84 -26.85 -2.75
CA GLU A 48 2.67 -28.05 -2.63
C GLU A 48 2.16 -28.96 -1.52
N THR A 49 2.46 -30.25 -1.62
CA THR A 49 2.22 -31.18 -0.51
C THR A 49 3.47 -32.02 -0.24
N HIS A 50 3.73 -32.22 1.05
CA HIS A 50 4.73 -33.16 1.54
C HIS A 50 4.03 -34.28 2.33
N HIS A 51 4.49 -35.51 2.08
CA HIS A 51 4.09 -36.68 2.86
C HIS A 51 5.04 -36.81 4.05
N HIS A 52 4.52 -36.62 5.27
CA HIS A 52 5.24 -37.05 6.48
C HIS A 52 4.84 -38.48 6.82
N HIS A 53 5.83 -39.36 7.01
CA HIS A 53 5.63 -40.78 7.25
C HIS A 53 4.70 -41.11 8.44
N ASN A 54 4.50 -40.18 9.40
CA ASN A 54 3.69 -40.42 10.61
C ASN A 54 2.55 -39.40 10.89
N LYS A 55 2.29 -38.39 10.03
CA LYS A 55 1.35 -37.29 10.37
C LYS A 55 0.42 -36.81 9.24
N GLY A 56 0.21 -37.60 8.18
CA GLY A 56 -0.72 -37.23 7.10
C GLY A 56 -0.11 -36.28 6.04
N LYS A 57 -0.96 -35.74 5.16
CA LYS A 57 -0.56 -34.83 4.07
C LYS A 57 -0.55 -33.40 4.59
N ILE A 58 0.60 -32.73 4.52
CA ILE A 58 0.71 -31.31 4.87
C ILE A 58 0.75 -30.49 3.58
N TYR A 59 -0.07 -29.45 3.52
CA TYR A 59 -0.11 -28.51 2.41
C TYR A 59 0.75 -27.28 2.70
N HIS A 60 1.67 -26.98 1.79
CA HIS A 60 2.48 -25.78 1.80
C HIS A 60 1.98 -24.82 0.74
N ILE A 61 1.62 -23.60 1.14
CA ILE A 61 1.14 -22.55 0.25
C ILE A 61 2.11 -21.38 0.31
N ARG A 62 2.72 -21.07 -0.82
CA ARG A 62 3.55 -19.89 -1.00
C ARG A 62 2.84 -18.90 -1.89
N VAL A 63 2.74 -17.66 -1.44
CA VAL A 63 2.20 -16.54 -2.23
C VAL A 63 3.32 -15.54 -2.44
N ASP A 64 3.71 -15.34 -3.69
CA ASP A 64 4.64 -14.30 -4.12
C ASP A 64 3.82 -13.18 -4.78
N LEU A 65 3.94 -11.96 -4.26
CA LEU A 65 3.20 -10.79 -4.74
C LEU A 65 4.20 -9.69 -5.14
N ILE A 66 4.18 -9.32 -6.42
CA ILE A 66 5.02 -8.24 -6.94
C ILE A 66 4.24 -6.94 -6.90
N VAL A 67 4.83 -5.92 -6.26
CA VAL A 67 4.31 -4.56 -6.14
C VAL A 67 5.40 -3.56 -6.54
N PRO A 68 5.09 -2.28 -6.78
CA PRO A 68 6.09 -1.29 -7.16
C PRO A 68 7.21 -1.19 -6.12
N GLY A 69 8.45 -1.46 -6.51
CA GLY A 69 9.62 -1.34 -5.63
C GLY A 69 9.73 -2.39 -4.52
N ALA A 70 8.91 -3.46 -4.52
CA ALA A 70 9.08 -4.56 -3.58
C ALA A 70 8.48 -5.89 -4.07
N GLU A 71 9.03 -6.99 -3.57
CA GLU A 71 8.43 -8.32 -3.65
C GLU A 71 8.01 -8.74 -2.23
N LEU A 72 6.74 -9.17 -2.09
CA LEU A 72 6.20 -9.67 -0.83
C LEU A 72 6.03 -11.17 -0.95
N VAL A 73 6.61 -11.91 0.01
CA VAL A 73 6.54 -13.37 0.03
C VAL A 73 5.89 -13.81 1.34
N ALA A 74 4.73 -14.46 1.22
CA ALA A 74 4.09 -15.16 2.32
C ALA A 74 4.36 -16.65 2.14
N ASN A 75 5.27 -17.17 2.97
CA ASN A 75 5.45 -18.59 3.16
C ASN A 75 5.00 -18.93 4.59
N ARG A 76 4.15 -19.94 4.75
CA ARG A 76 3.73 -20.41 6.07
C ARG A 76 4.20 -21.84 6.27
N ASP A 77 5.48 -21.96 6.59
CA ASP A 77 6.06 -23.17 7.15
C ASP A 77 5.78 -23.16 8.66
N LEU A 78 4.62 -23.63 9.09
CA LEU A 78 4.40 -23.92 10.51
C LEU A 78 4.49 -25.43 10.71
N PRO A 79 5.67 -25.96 11.10
CA PRO A 79 5.90 -27.40 11.24
C PRO A 79 5.06 -28.09 12.32
N GLU A 80 4.30 -27.36 13.13
CA GLU A 80 3.57 -27.90 14.29
C GLU A 80 2.04 -27.72 14.25
N ASN A 81 1.48 -27.11 13.20
CA ASN A 81 0.03 -26.92 13.13
C ASN A 81 -0.64 -27.98 12.24
N HIS A 82 -1.34 -28.92 12.88
CA HIS A 82 -2.25 -29.89 12.24
C HIS A 82 -3.35 -29.23 11.35
N ALA A 83 -3.55 -27.91 11.45
CA ALA A 83 -4.47 -27.16 10.60
C ALA A 83 -4.08 -27.16 9.10
N HIS A 84 -2.84 -27.51 8.75
CA HIS A 84 -2.37 -27.59 7.36
C HIS A 84 -2.59 -28.96 6.71
N GLU A 85 -3.37 -29.84 7.34
CA GLU A 85 -3.90 -31.05 6.70
C GLU A 85 -5.04 -30.72 5.70
N ASP A 86 -5.69 -29.55 5.82
CA ASP A 86 -6.69 -29.06 4.87
C ASP A 86 -6.11 -27.95 3.97
N VAL A 87 -6.12 -28.19 2.66
CA VAL A 87 -5.61 -27.26 1.64
C VAL A 87 -6.34 -25.91 1.64
N TYR A 88 -7.64 -25.88 1.90
CA TYR A 88 -8.41 -24.63 1.90
C TYR A 88 -8.07 -23.76 3.11
N VAL A 89 -7.80 -24.39 4.25
CA VAL A 89 -7.30 -23.71 5.45
C VAL A 89 -5.91 -23.15 5.20
N ALA A 90 -5.01 -23.95 4.62
CA ALA A 90 -3.67 -23.50 4.26
C ALA A 90 -3.69 -22.31 3.29
N ILE A 91 -4.55 -22.35 2.25
CA ILE A 91 -4.73 -21.23 1.31
C ILE A 91 -5.19 -19.98 2.06
N ARG A 92 -6.27 -20.10 2.86
CA ARG A 92 -6.82 -18.96 3.61
C ARG A 92 -5.74 -18.31 4.47
N ASP A 93 -4.98 -19.11 5.20
CA ASP A 93 -3.99 -18.64 6.15
C ASP A 93 -2.79 -17.98 5.47
N ALA A 94 -2.35 -18.50 4.31
CA ALA A 94 -1.31 -17.87 3.48
C ALA A 94 -1.78 -16.51 2.94
N PHE A 95 -3.02 -16.40 2.46
CA PHE A 95 -3.56 -15.12 1.99
C PHE A 95 -3.83 -14.12 3.12
N LEU A 96 -4.16 -14.59 4.33
CA LEU A 96 -4.23 -13.73 5.51
C LEU A 96 -2.85 -13.17 5.87
N ALA A 97 -1.80 -13.98 5.79
CA ALA A 97 -0.42 -13.53 5.99
C ALA A 97 0.00 -12.52 4.92
N MET A 98 -0.27 -12.81 3.63
CA MET A 98 0.00 -11.89 2.53
C MET A 98 -0.76 -10.57 2.68
N THR A 99 -2.03 -10.61 3.10
CA THR A 99 -2.82 -9.39 3.35
C THR A 99 -2.18 -8.51 4.42
N ARG A 100 -1.61 -9.10 5.49
CA ARG A 100 -0.89 -8.35 6.52
C ARG A 100 0.39 -7.71 5.98
N GLN A 101 1.17 -8.45 5.20
CA GLN A 101 2.39 -7.92 4.56
C GLN A 101 2.05 -6.78 3.58
N LEU A 102 1.03 -6.97 2.74
CA LEU A 102 0.56 -5.96 1.80
C LEU A 102 0.09 -4.70 2.52
N LYS A 103 -0.69 -4.82 3.60
CA LYS A 103 -1.09 -3.67 4.42
C LYS A 103 0.11 -2.95 5.05
N LYS A 104 1.12 -3.70 5.52
CA LYS A 104 2.36 -3.11 6.05
C LYS A 104 3.13 -2.38 4.96
N TYR A 105 3.22 -2.95 3.76
CA TYR A 105 3.81 -2.30 2.59
C TYR A 105 3.04 -1.03 2.22
N ILE A 106 1.70 -1.07 2.13
CA ILE A 106 0.87 0.11 1.85
C ILE A 106 1.07 1.16 2.94
N HIS A 107 1.19 0.78 4.21
CA HIS A 107 1.41 1.74 5.29
C HIS A 107 2.80 2.37 5.22
N LYS A 108 3.85 1.57 4.93
CA LYS A 108 5.20 2.06 4.70
C LYS A 108 5.25 2.97 3.47
N GLN A 109 4.63 2.55 2.37
CA GLN A 109 4.42 3.38 1.20
C GLN A 109 3.61 4.62 1.56
N ARG A 110 2.55 4.62 2.36
CA ARG A 110 1.86 5.87 2.75
C ARG A 110 2.71 6.74 3.68
N GLY A 111 3.64 6.15 4.42
CA GLY A 111 4.67 6.86 5.18
C GLY A 111 5.80 7.42 4.30
N GLU A 112 6.11 6.77 3.18
CA GLU A 112 7.15 7.15 2.19
C GLU A 112 6.58 7.94 0.99
N VAL A 113 5.29 7.82 0.71
CA VAL A 113 4.47 8.41 -0.36
C VAL A 113 3.64 9.50 0.32
N LYS A 114 4.35 10.56 0.67
CA LYS A 114 3.96 11.83 0.05
C LYS A 114 4.72 11.84 -1.28
N TYR A 115 4.04 12.10 -2.40
CA TYR A 115 4.57 12.22 -3.76
C TYR A 115 4.57 10.98 -4.67
N HIS A 116 3.49 10.83 -5.43
CA HIS A 116 3.65 10.62 -6.87
C HIS A 116 2.46 11.16 -7.67
N GLU A 117 2.42 12.48 -7.74
CA GLU A 117 2.18 13.33 -8.92
C GLU A 117 3.00 14.59 -8.60
N THR A 118 3.43 15.37 -9.59
CA THR A 118 4.23 16.61 -9.39
C THR A 118 3.74 17.34 -8.13
N PRO A 119 4.62 17.66 -7.16
CA PRO A 119 4.21 18.32 -5.92
C PRO A 119 3.22 19.43 -6.23
N PRO A 120 1.97 19.38 -5.70
CA PRO A 120 0.98 20.40 -5.95
C PRO A 120 1.61 21.77 -5.78
N GLU A 121 1.51 22.58 -6.83
CA GLU A 121 2.07 23.93 -6.84
C GLU A 121 1.00 24.94 -6.49
N GLY A 122 1.44 26.00 -5.83
CA GLY A 122 0.60 27.14 -5.51
C GLY A 122 1.45 28.38 -5.32
N ARG A 123 0.79 29.45 -4.87
CA ARG A 123 1.46 30.67 -4.48
C ARG A 123 1.08 31.07 -3.07
N ILE A 124 2.02 31.69 -2.36
CA ILE A 124 1.71 32.30 -1.07
C ILE A 124 0.74 33.45 -1.32
N ARG A 125 -0.45 33.36 -0.73
CA ARG A 125 -1.49 34.39 -0.84
C ARG A 125 -1.46 35.34 0.34
N GLU A 126 -1.10 34.82 1.50
CA GLU A 126 -1.07 35.53 2.78
C GLU A 126 -0.01 34.91 3.69
N ILE A 127 0.66 35.75 4.45
CA ILE A 127 1.65 35.33 5.45
C ILE A 127 1.55 36.28 6.65
N ALA A 128 1.54 35.71 7.85
CA ALA A 128 1.53 36.44 9.11
C ALA A 128 2.60 35.86 10.05
N PRO A 129 3.87 36.30 9.93
CA PRO A 129 4.99 35.78 10.70
C PRO A 129 4.73 35.78 12.23
N ILE A 130 4.22 36.90 12.74
CA ILE A 130 3.91 37.09 14.18
C ILE A 130 2.88 36.08 14.69
N ALA A 131 1.92 35.68 13.84
CA ALA A 131 0.84 34.78 14.20
C ALA A 131 1.10 33.32 13.80
N ASP A 132 2.29 33.00 13.27
CA ASP A 132 2.73 31.67 12.83
C ASP A 132 1.76 30.98 11.85
N TYR A 133 1.28 31.71 10.83
CA TYR A 133 0.51 31.10 9.75
C TYR A 133 0.71 31.76 8.38
N GLY A 134 0.41 31.01 7.34
CA GLY A 134 0.25 31.50 5.98
C GLY A 134 -0.81 30.71 5.22
N PHE A 135 -1.18 31.21 4.04
CA PHE A 135 -2.08 30.54 3.11
C PHE A 135 -1.45 30.39 1.74
N ILE A 136 -1.60 29.19 1.18
CA ILE A 136 -1.26 28.87 -0.21
C ILE A 136 -2.55 28.88 -1.02
N GLU A 137 -2.55 29.61 -2.13
CA GLU A 137 -3.58 29.52 -3.16
C GLU A 137 -3.12 28.54 -4.23
N THR A 138 -3.91 27.48 -4.41
CA THR A 138 -3.67 26.43 -5.41
C THR A 138 -4.22 26.85 -6.77
N ILE A 139 -3.80 26.16 -7.84
CA ILE A 139 -4.24 26.46 -9.22
C ILE A 139 -5.77 26.30 -9.38
N ASP A 140 -6.37 25.37 -8.64
CA ASP A 140 -7.83 25.13 -8.60
C ASP A 140 -8.58 26.09 -7.64
N GLY A 141 -7.90 27.11 -7.10
CA GLY A 141 -8.51 28.20 -6.31
C GLY A 141 -8.79 27.85 -4.84
N ARG A 142 -8.29 26.73 -4.34
CA ARG A 142 -8.38 26.38 -2.91
C ARG A 142 -7.36 27.17 -2.10
N ARG A 143 -7.67 27.40 -0.83
CA ARG A 143 -6.77 28.02 0.14
C ARG A 143 -6.36 27.00 1.19
N LEU A 144 -5.07 26.75 1.30
CA LEU A 144 -4.50 25.81 2.25
C LEU A 144 -3.67 26.56 3.28
N ARG A 145 -4.03 26.40 4.55
CA ARG A 145 -3.28 26.97 5.66
C ARG A 145 -1.99 26.18 5.90
N PHE A 146 -0.91 26.86 6.27
CA PHE A 146 0.34 26.26 6.76
C PHE A 146 0.92 27.10 7.90
N THR A 147 1.89 26.57 8.63
CA THR A 147 2.64 27.29 9.68
C THR A 147 4.15 27.18 9.45
N SER A 148 4.97 27.85 10.25
CA SER A 148 6.44 27.75 10.17
C SER A 148 6.95 26.31 10.20
N LYS A 149 6.32 25.43 10.97
CA LYS A 149 6.65 24.00 11.07
C LYS A 149 6.48 23.23 9.76
N SER A 150 5.71 23.77 8.83
CA SER A 150 5.48 23.15 7.52
C SER A 150 6.50 23.58 6.49
N VAL A 151 7.28 24.63 6.73
CA VAL A 151 8.27 25.14 5.76
C VAL A 151 9.58 24.39 5.90
N ILE A 152 10.11 23.91 4.78
CA ILE A 152 11.34 23.13 4.71
C ILE A 152 12.38 23.89 3.88
N ASP A 153 13.63 23.89 4.36
CA ASP A 153 14.79 24.49 3.71
C ASP A 153 14.64 25.97 3.33
N TYR A 154 13.73 26.69 4.01
CA TYR A 154 13.49 28.12 3.84
C TYR A 154 13.08 28.78 5.16
N ASP A 155 13.37 30.07 5.30
CA ASP A 155 13.07 30.87 6.49
C ASP A 155 11.65 31.43 6.41
N PHE A 156 10.78 31.05 7.35
CA PHE A 156 9.36 31.45 7.36
C PHE A 156 9.19 32.98 7.40
N ASP A 157 10.07 33.69 8.11
CA ASP A 157 10.00 35.14 8.27
C ASP A 157 10.39 35.90 6.99
N LYS A 158 10.99 35.21 6.02
CA LYS A 158 11.39 35.75 4.71
C LYS A 158 10.40 35.42 3.60
N LEU A 159 9.30 34.74 3.92
CA LEU A 159 8.27 34.42 2.92
C LEU A 159 7.53 35.68 2.48
N GLU A 160 7.37 35.81 1.18
CA GLU A 160 6.64 36.92 0.55
C GLU A 160 5.40 36.41 -0.19
N VAL A 161 4.36 37.26 -0.20
CA VAL A 161 3.16 37.02 -0.99
C VAL A 161 3.53 36.97 -2.47
N GLY A 162 3.06 35.94 -3.17
CA GLY A 162 3.32 35.69 -4.59
C GLY A 162 4.40 34.65 -4.87
N LEU A 163 5.21 34.26 -3.86
CA LEU A 163 6.23 33.21 -4.03
C LEU A 163 5.59 31.89 -4.44
N ARG A 164 6.24 31.23 -5.41
CA ARG A 164 5.83 29.89 -5.84
C ARG A 164 6.32 28.87 -4.84
N VAL A 165 5.41 27.98 -4.48
CA VAL A 165 5.70 26.91 -3.54
C VAL A 165 5.15 25.61 -4.07
N SER A 166 5.85 24.52 -3.76
CA SER A 166 5.27 23.19 -3.81
C SER A 166 4.92 22.74 -2.41
N PHE A 167 3.81 22.02 -2.25
CA PHE A 167 3.34 21.62 -0.94
C PHE A 167 2.75 20.21 -0.90
N ILE A 168 2.55 19.71 0.32
CA ILE A 168 1.86 18.45 0.58
C ILE A 168 0.64 18.70 1.44
N GLU A 169 -0.53 18.42 0.88
CA GLU A 169 -1.79 18.53 1.58
C GLU A 169 -1.95 17.41 2.64
N ALA A 170 -2.50 17.76 3.79
CA ALA A 170 -2.87 16.85 4.86
C ALA A 170 -4.19 17.30 5.48
N MET A 171 -4.95 16.34 6.03
CA MET A 171 -6.16 16.66 6.78
C MET A 171 -5.79 17.13 8.19
N SER A 172 -6.26 18.31 8.59
CA SER A 172 -6.12 18.85 9.94
C SER A 172 -7.48 18.96 10.64
N ASN A 173 -7.49 19.29 11.94
CA ASN A 173 -8.72 19.53 12.69
C ASN A 173 -9.55 20.70 12.12
N ASP A 174 -8.90 21.64 11.42
CA ASP A 174 -9.51 22.82 10.81
C ASP A 174 -9.79 22.62 9.31
N GLY A 175 -9.74 21.38 8.82
CA GLY A 175 -9.88 21.03 7.41
C GLY A 175 -8.55 20.84 6.67
N PRO A 176 -8.56 20.83 5.33
CA PRO A 176 -7.36 20.60 4.53
C PRO A 176 -6.28 21.68 4.75
N ALA A 177 -5.06 21.25 5.01
CA ALA A 177 -3.92 22.12 5.31
C ALA A 177 -2.66 21.65 4.55
N ALA A 178 -1.71 22.55 4.33
CA ALA A 178 -0.39 22.19 3.81
C ALA A 178 0.53 21.80 4.98
N SER A 179 1.00 20.55 4.96
CA SER A 179 1.84 19.95 6.00
C SER A 179 3.34 20.04 5.71
N THR A 180 3.70 20.33 4.46
CA THR A 180 5.08 20.48 3.99
C THR A 180 5.06 21.48 2.85
N VAL A 181 5.97 22.45 2.85
CA VAL A 181 6.03 23.58 1.93
C VAL A 181 7.49 23.83 1.55
N TYR A 182 7.78 23.84 0.25
CA TYR A 182 9.09 24.17 -0.32
C TYR A 182 8.95 25.40 -1.21
N VAL A 183 9.84 26.37 -1.05
CA VAL A 183 9.95 27.53 -1.95
C VAL A 183 10.67 27.13 -3.23
N LYS A 184 10.18 27.58 -4.38
CA LYS A 184 10.81 27.36 -5.69
C LYS A 184 11.65 28.54 -6.16
#